data_AF-A0A349CVP9-F1
#
_entry.id   AF-A0A349CVP9-F1
#
_cell.length_a   1.000
_cell.length_b   1.000
_cell.length_c   1.000
_cell.angle_alpha   90.00
_cell.angle_beta   90.00
_cell.angle_gamma   90.00
#
_symmetry.space_group_name_H-M   'P 1'
#
loop_
_entity.id
_entity.type
_entity.pdbx_description
1 polymer ?
#
loop_
_entity_poly.entity_id
_entity_poly.type
_entity_poly.pdbx_seq_one_letter_code
_entity_poly.pdbx_strand_id
1 'polypeptide(L)'
;MKKIGTVASVIAAAVVLAGCTGTASTPAPEPTPSGSASGPVFPDTSDMARAPSGIIDADSGETHGPRPVPVWDDESRQSAIAAAEAAMRAYARPNLGFDEWWAQLQPLLDQKATADYAYMDPSRIIATTVTGPAVITDDTSAYVAFVDVPTNAGTYGVVLSRADTDAPWLAGRFILPEGVN
;
A
#
# COMPACT_ATOMS: atom_id res chain seq x y z
N MET A 1 25.59 17.26 -35.79
CA MET A 1 26.09 18.51 -36.42
C MET A 1 24.91 19.47 -36.60
N LYS A 2 25.17 20.81 -36.58
CA LYS A 2 24.28 21.97 -36.28
C LYS A 2 24.01 22.15 -34.77
N LYS A 3 24.64 23.05 -33.99
CA LYS A 3 24.96 24.50 -34.09
C LYS A 3 23.68 25.29 -34.42
N ILE A 4 23.20 26.35 -33.73
CA ILE A 4 23.76 27.58 -33.12
C ILE A 4 22.60 28.13 -32.21
N GLY A 5 22.82 28.70 -31.03
CA GLY A 5 23.01 30.15 -30.90
C GLY A 5 22.62 30.73 -29.54
N THR A 6 23.28 31.83 -29.21
CA THR A 6 23.48 32.43 -27.88
C THR A 6 22.85 33.85 -27.82
N VAL A 7 22.71 34.40 -26.60
CA VAL A 7 22.56 35.86 -26.22
C VAL A 7 21.12 36.41 -26.41
N ALA A 8 20.51 37.32 -25.62
CA ALA A 8 20.96 38.34 -24.66
C ALA A 8 19.81 38.95 -23.81
N SER A 9 20.20 39.60 -22.69
CA SER A 9 19.68 40.86 -22.11
C SER A 9 18.29 40.89 -21.42
N VAL A 10 18.21 41.04 -20.08
CA VAL A 10 18.31 42.26 -19.22
C VAL A 10 17.14 43.22 -19.42
N ILE A 11 16.40 43.52 -18.34
CA ILE A 11 16.09 44.89 -17.83
C ILE A 11 15.37 44.77 -16.48
N ALA A 12 15.89 45.49 -15.50
CA ALA A 12 15.28 45.75 -14.19
C ALA A 12 14.32 46.94 -14.28
N ALA A 13 13.25 46.93 -13.49
CA ALA A 13 12.49 48.14 -13.16
C ALA A 13 11.92 48.01 -11.74
N ALA A 14 12.51 48.77 -10.82
CA ALA A 14 11.95 49.07 -9.51
C ALA A 14 10.97 50.24 -9.66
N VAL A 15 9.79 50.14 -9.05
CA VAL A 15 8.90 51.29 -8.85
C VAL A 15 8.41 51.28 -7.40
N VAL A 16 8.83 52.31 -6.68
CA VAL A 16 8.41 52.69 -5.33
C VAL A 16 7.18 53.58 -5.46
N LEU A 17 6.15 53.37 -4.64
CA LEU A 17 5.17 54.41 -4.33
C LEU A 17 4.99 54.54 -2.82
N ALA A 18 5.26 55.75 -2.35
CA ALA A 18 5.03 56.26 -1.01
C ALA A 18 3.79 57.18 -1.00
N GLY A 19 3.18 57.35 0.18
CA GLY A 19 2.22 58.43 0.49
C GLY A 19 0.78 57.94 0.67
N CYS A 20 -0.04 58.43 1.59
CA CYS A 20 0.11 59.49 2.59
C CYS A 20 -0.83 59.19 3.77
N THR A 21 -0.37 59.57 4.97
CA THR A 21 -1.18 59.69 6.18
C THR A 21 -2.15 60.88 6.05
N GLY A 22 -3.37 60.73 6.58
CA GLY A 22 -4.35 61.80 6.70
C GLY A 22 -5.20 61.60 7.94
N THR A 23 -5.04 62.50 8.91
CA THR A 23 -5.75 62.55 10.20
C THR A 23 -6.78 63.70 10.19
N ALA A 24 -7.91 63.47 10.88
CA ALA A 24 -8.97 64.39 11.31
C ALA A 24 -9.99 64.82 10.22
N SER A 25 -11.31 64.75 10.44
CA SER A 25 -12.03 65.28 11.61
C SER A 25 -13.34 64.53 11.91
N THR A 26 -13.64 64.40 13.19
CA THR A 26 -14.89 63.88 13.77
C THR A 26 -16.05 64.87 13.64
N PRO A 27 -17.22 64.48 13.08
CA PRO A 27 -18.50 65.12 13.35
C PRO A 27 -19.23 64.42 14.51
N ALA A 28 -20.03 65.19 15.26
CA ALA A 28 -20.81 64.77 16.41
C ALA A 28 -21.82 63.64 16.12
N PRO A 29 -22.15 62.76 17.10
CA PRO A 29 -23.10 61.67 16.88
C PRO A 29 -24.55 62.21 16.80
N GLU A 30 -25.17 62.08 15.63
CA GLU A 30 -26.63 62.07 15.48
C GLU A 30 -27.19 60.72 15.97
N PRO A 31 -28.41 60.68 16.55
CA PRO A 31 -29.01 59.44 17.01
C PRO A 31 -29.25 58.49 15.83
N THR A 32 -28.54 57.35 15.84
CA THR A 32 -28.65 56.31 14.83
C THR A 32 -30.03 55.63 14.93
N PRO A 33 -30.82 55.50 13.85
CA PRO A 33 -31.93 54.56 13.85
C PRO A 33 -31.35 53.15 14.05
N SER A 34 -31.90 52.40 15.00
CA SER A 34 -31.51 51.00 15.22
C SER A 34 -31.94 50.16 14.02
N GLY A 35 -31.10 50.13 12.98
CA GLY A 35 -31.21 49.17 11.90
C GLY A 35 -30.72 47.83 12.41
N SER A 36 -31.62 46.86 12.54
CA SER A 36 -31.21 45.46 12.67
C SER A 36 -30.34 45.11 11.46
N ALA A 37 -29.06 44.89 11.69
CA ALA A 37 -28.18 44.36 10.68
C ALA A 37 -28.59 42.90 10.42
N SER A 38 -29.32 42.65 9.33
CA SER A 38 -29.48 41.30 8.80
C SER A 38 -28.14 40.85 8.26
N GLY A 39 -27.34 40.20 9.11
CA GLY A 39 -26.16 39.44 8.66
C GLY A 39 -26.58 38.25 7.78
N PRO A 40 -25.66 37.67 7.00
CA PRO A 40 -25.95 36.45 6.25
C PRO A 40 -26.44 35.35 7.21
N VAL A 41 -27.60 34.77 6.92
CA VAL A 41 -28.13 33.60 7.62
C VAL A 41 -27.31 32.39 7.16
N PHE A 42 -26.41 31.91 8.02
CA PHE A 42 -25.72 30.65 7.78
C PHE A 42 -26.66 29.48 8.16
N PRO A 43 -26.76 28.44 7.33
CA PRO A 43 -27.52 27.25 7.70
C PRO A 43 -26.95 26.61 8.97
N ASP A 44 -27.83 26.13 9.84
CA ASP A 44 -27.46 25.38 11.03
C ASP A 44 -26.77 24.07 10.60
N THR A 45 -25.49 23.93 10.93
CA THR A 45 -24.66 22.78 10.54
C THR A 45 -24.91 21.56 11.42
N SER A 46 -25.77 21.69 12.44
CA SER A 46 -26.13 20.60 13.36
C SER A 46 -26.84 19.43 12.66
N ASP A 47 -27.53 19.71 11.54
CA ASP A 47 -28.22 18.70 10.72
C ASP A 47 -27.33 18.09 9.62
N MET A 48 -26.07 18.54 9.49
CA MET A 48 -25.15 17.98 8.49
C MET A 48 -24.52 16.69 9.01
N ALA A 49 -24.55 15.65 8.18
CA ALA A 49 -23.82 14.42 8.44
C ALA A 49 -22.33 14.74 8.61
N ARG A 50 -21.74 14.32 9.75
CA ARG A 50 -20.31 14.48 10.02
C ARG A 50 -19.51 13.78 8.93
N ALA A 51 -18.44 14.42 8.46
CA ALA A 51 -17.52 13.80 7.52
C ALA A 51 -17.02 12.46 8.09
N PRO A 52 -17.01 11.38 7.27
CA PRO A 52 -16.50 10.10 7.71
C PRO A 52 -15.02 10.22 8.14
N SER A 53 -14.65 9.52 9.21
CA SER A 53 -13.27 9.52 9.71
C SER A 53 -12.39 8.59 8.88
N GLY A 54 -11.26 9.08 8.37
CA GLY A 54 -10.29 8.31 7.61
C GLY A 54 -9.63 9.13 6.52
N ILE A 55 -8.77 8.48 5.73
CA ILE A 55 -8.23 9.06 4.49
C ILE A 55 -9.21 8.78 3.37
N ILE A 56 -9.60 9.85 2.66
CA ILE A 56 -10.40 9.75 1.43
C ILE A 56 -9.44 9.34 0.32
N ASP A 57 -9.70 8.20 -0.31
CA ASP A 57 -9.03 7.85 -1.54
C ASP A 57 -9.52 8.78 -2.66
N ALA A 58 -8.60 9.51 -3.29
CA ALA A 58 -8.93 10.56 -4.24
C ALA A 58 -9.53 10.03 -5.56
N ASP A 59 -9.27 8.77 -5.89
CA ASP A 59 -9.70 8.15 -7.14
C ASP A 59 -11.07 7.46 -7.00
N SER A 60 -11.36 6.88 -5.83
CA SER A 60 -12.60 6.15 -5.54
C SER A 60 -13.61 6.95 -4.69
N GLY A 61 -13.17 7.98 -3.97
CA GLY A 61 -14.01 8.72 -3.02
C GLY A 61 -14.36 7.94 -1.75
N GLU A 62 -13.81 6.73 -1.59
CA GLU A 62 -14.04 5.89 -0.42
C GLU A 62 -13.22 6.38 0.78
N THR A 63 -13.78 6.24 1.98
CA THR A 63 -13.05 6.51 3.22
C THR A 63 -12.41 5.23 3.71
N HIS A 64 -11.09 5.19 3.77
CA HIS A 64 -10.36 4.09 4.40
C HIS A 64 -9.89 4.51 5.80
N GLY A 65 -10.20 3.68 6.79
CA GLY A 65 -9.68 3.84 8.15
C GLY A 65 -8.17 3.50 8.23
N PRO A 66 -7.47 3.93 9.29
CA PRO A 66 -6.11 3.48 9.54
C PRO A 66 -6.07 1.95 9.63
N ARG A 67 -5.29 1.30 8.77
CA ARG A 67 -5.03 -0.14 8.90
C ARG A 67 -4.11 -0.38 10.09
N PRO A 68 -4.32 -1.44 10.88
CA PRO A 68 -3.40 -1.79 11.96
C PRO A 68 -2.02 -2.08 11.38
N VAL A 69 -0.99 -1.47 11.97
CA VAL A 69 0.40 -1.69 11.57
C VAL A 69 0.83 -3.08 12.05
N PRO A 70 1.33 -3.96 11.16
CA PRO A 70 1.83 -5.26 11.53
C PRO A 70 2.99 -5.20 12.52
N VAL A 71 2.98 -6.13 13.47
CA VAL A 71 4.09 -6.40 14.40
C VAL A 71 4.60 -7.81 14.20
N TRP A 72 5.84 -8.06 14.65
CA TRP A 72 6.41 -9.40 14.73
C TRP A 72 6.31 -9.99 16.13
N ASP A 73 5.10 -10.38 16.50
CA ASP A 73 4.83 -11.24 17.64
C ASP A 73 4.89 -12.73 17.27
N ASP A 74 4.78 -13.60 18.27
CA ASP A 74 4.86 -15.05 18.08
C ASP A 74 3.73 -15.58 17.22
N GLU A 75 2.53 -15.01 17.34
CA GLU A 75 1.37 -15.35 16.51
C GLU A 75 1.62 -15.03 15.04
N SER A 76 2.11 -13.82 14.75
CA SER A 76 2.45 -13.43 13.38
C SER A 76 3.53 -14.35 12.79
N ARG A 77 4.57 -14.72 13.57
CA ARG A 77 5.60 -15.68 13.12
C ARG A 77 5.01 -17.04 12.80
N GLN A 78 4.17 -17.57 13.68
CA GLN A 78 3.50 -18.86 13.46
C GLN A 78 2.58 -18.82 12.23
N SER A 79 1.84 -17.73 12.03
CA SER A 79 0.98 -17.55 10.87
C SER A 79 1.76 -17.51 9.55
N ALA A 80 2.94 -16.87 9.54
CA ALA A 80 3.82 -16.81 8.37
C ALA A 80 4.39 -18.20 8.04
N ILE A 81 4.85 -18.95 9.04
CA ILE A 81 5.33 -20.33 8.88
C ILE A 81 4.21 -21.21 8.31
N ALA A 82 3.01 -21.15 8.90
CA ALA A 82 1.87 -21.93 8.45
C ALA A 82 1.47 -21.60 7.00
N ALA A 83 1.48 -20.31 6.64
CA ALA A 83 1.18 -19.87 5.28
C ALA A 83 2.23 -20.34 4.27
N ALA A 84 3.52 -20.25 4.61
CA ALA A 84 4.61 -20.76 3.76
C ALA A 84 4.48 -22.26 3.52
N GLU A 85 4.22 -23.05 4.57
CA GLU A 85 4.03 -24.48 4.42
C GLU A 85 2.78 -24.82 3.61
N ALA A 86 1.67 -24.11 3.81
CA ALA A 86 0.44 -24.31 3.04
C ALA A 86 0.67 -24.03 1.55
N ALA A 87 1.32 -22.89 1.24
CA ALA A 87 1.67 -22.52 -0.13
C ALA A 87 2.62 -23.56 -0.75
N MET A 88 3.64 -24.02 -0.03
CA MET A 88 4.58 -25.02 -0.53
C MET A 88 3.93 -26.39 -0.74
N ARG A 89 3.02 -26.82 0.15
CA ARG A 89 2.25 -28.07 -0.02
C ARG A 89 1.32 -28.03 -1.23
N ALA A 90 0.72 -26.88 -1.51
CA ALA A 90 -0.09 -26.67 -2.71
C ALA A 90 0.78 -26.64 -3.97
N TYR A 91 1.93 -25.97 -3.92
CA TYR A 91 2.88 -25.86 -5.03
C TYR A 91 3.50 -27.22 -5.39
N ALA A 92 3.97 -28.00 -4.40
CA ALA A 92 4.69 -29.28 -4.57
C ALA A 92 3.80 -30.47 -4.98
N ARG A 93 2.96 -30.29 -6.01
CA ARG A 93 2.01 -31.31 -6.49
C ARG A 93 2.17 -31.55 -8.01
N PRO A 94 3.33 -32.04 -8.47
CA PRO A 94 3.58 -32.22 -9.91
C PRO A 94 2.72 -33.28 -10.59
N ASN A 95 2.04 -34.12 -9.80
CA ASN A 95 1.17 -35.18 -10.30
C ASN A 95 -0.26 -34.70 -10.61
N LEU A 96 -0.61 -33.46 -10.26
CA LEU A 96 -1.93 -32.89 -10.53
C LEU A 96 -1.96 -32.23 -11.90
N GLY A 97 -3.14 -32.24 -12.53
CA GLY A 97 -3.41 -31.40 -13.70
C GLY A 97 -3.42 -29.92 -13.30
N PHE A 98 -3.15 -29.03 -14.28
CA PHE A 98 -3.06 -27.58 -14.03
C PHE A 98 -4.29 -27.04 -13.29
N ASP A 99 -5.51 -27.34 -13.72
CA ASP A 99 -6.73 -26.76 -13.12
C ASP A 99 -6.89 -27.14 -11.63
N GLU A 100 -6.60 -28.40 -11.28
CA GLU A 100 -6.70 -28.87 -9.89
C GLU A 100 -5.58 -28.31 -9.01
N TRP A 101 -4.36 -28.28 -9.55
CA TRP A 101 -3.22 -27.66 -8.88
C TRP A 101 -3.46 -26.16 -8.64
N TRP A 102 -3.95 -25.48 -9.67
CA TRP A 102 -4.20 -24.04 -9.65
C TRP A 102 -5.30 -23.66 -8.68
N ALA A 103 -6.39 -24.44 -8.61
CA ALA A 103 -7.46 -24.23 -7.64
C ALA A 103 -6.97 -24.29 -6.18
N GLN A 104 -5.92 -25.07 -5.91
CA GLN A 104 -5.32 -25.17 -4.58
C GLN A 104 -4.29 -24.06 -4.32
N LEU A 105 -3.49 -23.70 -5.33
CA LEU A 105 -2.41 -22.74 -5.17
C LEU A 105 -2.87 -21.28 -5.23
N GLN A 106 -3.71 -20.93 -6.22
CA GLN A 106 -4.09 -19.55 -6.52
C GLN A 106 -4.57 -18.75 -5.30
N PRO A 107 -5.41 -19.29 -4.39
CA PRO A 107 -5.89 -18.54 -3.23
C PRO A 107 -4.78 -18.15 -2.22
N LEU A 108 -3.61 -18.79 -2.32
CA LEU A 108 -2.46 -18.56 -1.44
C LEU A 108 -1.44 -17.61 -2.06
N LEU A 109 -1.68 -17.13 -3.29
CA LEU A 109 -0.77 -16.26 -4.03
C LEU A 109 -1.20 -14.80 -3.94
N ASP A 110 -0.24 -13.90 -3.98
CA ASP A 110 -0.53 -12.51 -4.26
C ASP A 110 -0.94 -12.31 -5.73
N GLN A 111 -1.41 -11.10 -6.08
CA GLN A 111 -1.86 -10.80 -7.44
C GLN A 111 -0.74 -10.97 -8.48
N LYS A 112 0.50 -10.64 -8.12
CA LYS A 112 1.64 -10.73 -9.02
C LYS A 112 2.02 -12.19 -9.26
N ALA A 113 2.15 -12.98 -8.21
CA ALA A 113 2.41 -14.41 -8.28
C ALA A 113 1.29 -15.12 -9.04
N THR A 114 0.03 -14.74 -8.82
CA THR A 114 -1.11 -15.26 -9.59
C THR A 114 -0.87 -15.08 -11.09
N ALA A 115 -0.42 -13.90 -11.54
CA ALA A 115 -0.11 -13.68 -12.95
C ALA A 115 1.14 -14.45 -13.42
N ASP A 116 2.18 -14.51 -12.59
CA ASP A 116 3.46 -15.17 -12.92
C ASP A 116 3.30 -16.70 -13.05
N TYR A 117 2.42 -17.34 -12.28
CA TYR A 117 2.23 -18.79 -12.26
C TYR A 117 1.03 -19.31 -13.06
N ALA A 118 0.17 -18.44 -13.60
CA ALA A 118 -1.07 -18.80 -14.32
C ALA A 118 -0.90 -19.68 -15.57
N TYR A 119 0.33 -19.87 -16.05
CA TYR A 119 0.63 -20.70 -17.22
C TYR A 119 1.77 -21.69 -16.96
N MET A 120 2.11 -21.93 -15.69
CA MET A 120 3.14 -22.87 -15.32
C MET A 120 2.64 -24.31 -15.51
N ASP A 121 3.52 -25.20 -15.96
CA ASP A 121 3.26 -26.64 -16.01
C ASP A 121 3.69 -27.29 -14.67
N PRO A 122 2.75 -27.78 -13.85
CA PRO A 122 3.08 -28.35 -12.55
C PRO A 122 3.96 -29.60 -12.65
N SER A 123 3.93 -30.33 -13.76
CA SER A 123 4.76 -31.54 -13.94
C SER A 123 6.27 -31.26 -13.94
N ARG A 124 6.67 -29.99 -14.11
CA ARG A 124 8.07 -29.54 -14.04
C ARG A 124 8.57 -29.30 -12.62
N ILE A 125 7.67 -29.33 -11.63
CA ILE A 125 8.04 -29.14 -10.23
C ILE A 125 8.70 -30.42 -9.72
N ILE A 126 9.93 -30.31 -9.23
CA ILE A 126 10.70 -31.45 -8.70
C ILE A 126 10.32 -31.81 -7.25
N ALA A 127 9.81 -30.85 -6.49
CA ALA A 127 9.31 -31.08 -5.14
C ALA A 127 7.95 -31.79 -5.17
N THR A 128 7.78 -32.79 -4.31
CA THR A 128 6.53 -33.56 -4.16
C THR A 128 6.00 -33.55 -2.73
N THR A 129 6.86 -33.25 -1.74
CA THR A 129 6.45 -33.23 -0.34
C THR A 129 7.34 -32.29 0.49
N VAL A 130 6.73 -31.71 1.52
CA VAL A 130 7.43 -30.96 2.57
C VAL A 130 7.94 -31.94 3.61
N THR A 131 9.23 -31.89 3.94
CA THR A 131 9.92 -32.91 4.76
C THR A 131 10.20 -32.49 6.19
N GLY A 132 10.00 -31.21 6.53
CA GLY A 132 10.26 -30.68 7.85
C GLY A 132 9.55 -29.34 8.10
N PRO A 133 9.68 -28.79 9.33
CA PRO A 133 9.10 -27.51 9.66
C PRO A 133 9.78 -26.38 8.89
N ALA A 134 8.99 -25.39 8.47
CA ALA A 134 9.52 -24.21 7.83
C ALA A 134 10.17 -23.24 8.84
N VAL A 135 11.18 -22.47 8.39
CA VAL A 135 11.98 -21.58 9.24
C VAL A 135 12.03 -20.19 8.62
N ILE A 136 11.72 -19.15 9.41
CA ILE A 136 11.87 -17.76 8.97
C ILE A 136 13.37 -17.42 8.93
N THR A 137 13.84 -16.90 7.79
CA THR A 137 15.24 -16.54 7.56
C THR A 137 15.49 -15.04 7.58
N ASP A 138 14.46 -14.22 7.36
CA ASP A 138 14.51 -12.77 7.48
C ASP A 138 13.21 -12.25 8.10
N ASP A 139 13.35 -11.55 9.22
CA ASP A 139 12.28 -10.92 10.00
C ASP A 139 12.46 -9.40 10.14
N THR A 140 13.26 -8.77 9.28
CA THR A 140 13.49 -7.31 9.31
C THR A 140 12.26 -6.48 8.97
N SER A 141 11.26 -7.07 8.30
CA SER A 141 10.00 -6.44 7.92
C SER A 141 8.82 -7.22 8.50
N ALA A 142 7.87 -6.51 9.11
CA ALA A 142 6.61 -7.12 9.55
C ALA A 142 5.59 -7.31 8.40
N TYR A 143 5.89 -6.79 7.20
CA TYR A 143 5.05 -6.90 6.00
C TYR A 143 5.51 -8.00 5.03
N VAL A 144 6.77 -8.42 5.13
CA VAL A 144 7.39 -9.39 4.22
C VAL A 144 8.15 -10.40 5.06
N ALA A 145 7.93 -11.68 4.80
CA ALA A 145 8.65 -12.77 5.46
C ALA A 145 9.39 -13.61 4.41
N PHE A 146 10.65 -13.95 4.71
CA PHE A 146 11.39 -14.96 3.97
C PHE A 146 11.38 -16.24 4.78
N VAL A 147 10.90 -17.32 4.19
CA VAL A 147 10.72 -18.60 4.88
C VAL A 147 11.34 -19.72 4.06
N ASP A 148 12.22 -20.47 4.70
CA ASP A 148 12.80 -21.69 4.13
C ASP A 148 11.90 -22.88 4.47
N VAL A 149 11.48 -23.61 3.43
CA VAL A 149 10.62 -24.79 3.54
C VAL A 149 11.40 -26.02 3.04
N PRO A 150 11.77 -26.95 3.92
CA PRO A 150 12.43 -28.20 3.53
C PRO A 150 11.50 -29.08 2.68
N THR A 151 11.98 -29.56 1.54
CA THR A 151 11.26 -30.52 0.68
C THR A 151 12.14 -31.72 0.34
N ASN A 152 11.57 -32.74 -0.30
CA ASN A 152 12.33 -33.88 -0.82
C ASN A 152 13.29 -33.52 -1.98
N ALA A 153 13.19 -32.31 -2.53
CA ALA A 153 14.04 -31.82 -3.61
C ALA A 153 15.02 -30.73 -3.16
N GLY A 154 15.16 -30.51 -1.85
CA GLY A 154 15.97 -29.44 -1.25
C GLY A 154 15.11 -28.41 -0.51
N THR A 155 15.76 -27.38 0.02
CA THR A 155 15.08 -26.28 0.71
C THR A 155 14.60 -25.24 -0.29
N TYR A 156 13.29 -25.01 -0.34
CA TYR A 156 12.71 -23.93 -1.13
C TYR A 156 12.59 -22.67 -0.27
N GLY A 157 12.96 -21.52 -0.83
CA GLY A 157 12.63 -20.23 -0.23
C GLY A 157 11.22 -19.80 -0.65
N VAL A 158 10.40 -19.36 0.30
CA VAL A 158 9.07 -18.78 0.04
C VAL A 158 9.07 -17.35 0.54
N VAL A 159 8.78 -16.41 -0.35
CA VAL A 159 8.61 -15.00 -0.01
C VAL A 159 7.13 -14.73 0.18
N LEU A 160 6.74 -14.31 1.38
CA LEU A 160 5.38 -13.98 1.75
C LEU A 160 5.21 -12.47 1.94
N SER A 161 4.02 -11.96 1.65
CA SER A 161 3.63 -10.57 1.96
C SER A 161 2.24 -10.50 2.57
N ARG A 162 1.99 -9.48 3.41
CA ARG A 162 0.66 -9.14 3.94
C ARG A 162 0.43 -7.63 3.87
N ALA A 163 -0.84 -7.22 3.79
CA ALA A 163 -1.20 -5.80 3.68
C ALA A 163 -1.26 -5.07 5.04
N ASP A 164 -1.66 -5.77 6.09
CA ASP A 164 -1.83 -5.28 7.45
C ASP A 164 -1.83 -6.47 8.43
N THR A 165 -1.98 -6.22 9.75
CA THR A 165 -1.93 -7.27 10.79
C THR A 165 -2.96 -8.37 10.57
N ASP A 166 -4.15 -8.00 10.10
CA ASP A 166 -5.31 -8.89 9.99
C ASP A 166 -5.37 -9.57 8.60
N ALA A 167 -4.61 -9.05 7.64
CA ALA A 167 -4.52 -9.62 6.31
C ALA A 167 -3.77 -10.97 6.32
N PRO A 168 -4.20 -11.95 5.50
CA PRO A 168 -3.49 -13.21 5.35
C PRO A 168 -2.12 -12.98 4.70
N TRP A 169 -1.18 -13.88 5.03
CA TRP A 169 0.07 -14.00 4.30
C TRP A 169 -0.18 -14.63 2.93
N LEU A 170 0.28 -13.95 1.88
CA LEU A 170 0.20 -14.43 0.50
C LEU A 170 1.60 -14.63 -0.06
N ALA A 171 1.81 -15.74 -0.77
CA ALA A 171 3.07 -16.06 -1.40
C ALA A 171 3.26 -15.24 -2.69
N GLY A 172 4.38 -14.53 -2.75
CA GLY A 172 4.78 -13.75 -3.92
C GLY A 172 5.82 -14.45 -4.80
N ARG A 173 6.59 -15.39 -4.24
CA ARG A 173 7.63 -16.11 -4.98
C ARG A 173 8.06 -17.41 -4.30
N PHE A 174 8.28 -18.43 -5.12
CA PHE A 174 9.01 -19.65 -4.76
C PHE A 174 10.43 -19.60 -5.35
N ILE A 175 11.44 -19.73 -4.51
CA ILE A 175 12.86 -19.76 -4.85
C ILE A 175 13.31 -21.21 -4.83
N LEU A 176 13.85 -21.66 -5.95
CA LEU A 176 14.37 -23.03 -6.08
C LEU A 176 15.55 -23.27 -5.14
N PRO A 177 15.73 -24.52 -4.67
CA PRO A 177 16.91 -24.89 -3.92
C PRO A 177 18.18 -24.61 -4.71
N GLU A 178 19.24 -24.27 -4.01
CA GLU A 178 20.56 -24.13 -4.61
C GLU A 178 21.03 -25.47 -5.24
N GLY A 179 21.50 -25.42 -6.48
CA GLY A 179 22.06 -26.59 -7.17
C GLY A 179 21.10 -27.44 -8.03
N VAL A 180 19.84 -27.04 -8.19
CA VAL A 180 18.92 -27.64 -9.18
C VAL A 180 18.83 -26.77 -10.44
N ASN A 181 19.54 -27.17 -11.50
CA ASN A 181 19.47 -26.59 -12.86
C ASN A 181 18.85 -27.60 -13.83
#